data_AF-A0A444JAB6-F1
#
_entry.id   AF-A0A444JAB6-F1
#
_cell.length_a   1.000
_cell.length_b   1.000
_cell.length_c   1.000
_cell.angle_alpha   90.00
_cell.angle_beta   90.00
_cell.angle_gamma   90.00
#
_symmetry.space_group_name_H-M   'P 1'
#
loop_
_entity.id
_entity.type
_entity.pdbx_description
1 polymer ?
#
loop_
_entity_poly.entity_id
_entity_poly.type
_entity_poly.pdbx_seq_one_letter_code
_entity_poly.pdbx_strand_id
1 'polypeptide(L)'
;MATGKLNFLSRLLGMARHAVAVFRAKETPFYVKIILALGLVYIVSPWDLLPEALPVVGILDDFTLAALLIAWANGFRLPNEDDP
;
A
#
# COMPACT_ATOMS: atom_id res chain seq x y z
N MET A 1 -14.17 26.90 -14.94
CA MET A 1 -13.57 25.56 -14.71
C MET A 1 -14.03 24.97 -13.36
N ALA A 2 -15.34 24.78 -13.13
CA ALA A 2 -15.88 24.25 -11.85
C ALA A 2 -16.78 22.99 -12.00
N THR A 3 -17.21 22.67 -13.23
CA THR A 3 -18.14 21.57 -13.52
C THR A 3 -17.55 20.17 -13.28
N GLY A 4 -16.24 19.99 -13.42
CA GLY A 4 -15.59 18.69 -13.26
C GLY A 4 -15.61 18.13 -11.84
N LYS A 5 -15.46 18.98 -10.82
CA LYS A 5 -15.40 18.55 -9.41
C LYS A 5 -16.75 18.05 -8.89
N LEU A 6 -17.85 18.72 -9.26
CA LEU A 6 -19.21 18.35 -8.83
C LEU A 6 -19.63 16.99 -9.39
N ASN A 7 -19.29 16.68 -10.65
CA ASN A 7 -19.59 15.40 -11.27
C ASN A 7 -18.71 14.26 -10.76
N PHE A 8 -17.49 14.55 -10.32
CA PHE A 8 -16.59 13.55 -9.75
C PHE A 8 -17.04 13.12 -8.34
N LEU A 9 -17.42 14.08 -7.49
CA LEU A 9 -17.88 13.80 -6.14
C LEU A 9 -19.19 12.99 -6.11
N SER A 10 -20.16 13.34 -6.96
CA SER A 10 -21.41 12.58 -7.06
C SER A 10 -21.20 11.14 -7.53
N ARG A 11 -20.23 10.91 -8.42
CA ARG A 11 -19.83 9.56 -8.85
C ARG A 11 -19.16 8.79 -7.71
N LEU A 12 -18.22 9.40 -6.98
CA LEU A 12 -17.60 8.78 -5.81
C LEU A 12 -18.63 8.41 -4.73
N LEU A 13 -19.57 9.31 -4.46
CA LEU A 13 -20.66 9.06 -3.52
C LEU A 13 -21.58 7.92 -3.98
N GLY A 14 -21.88 7.85 -5.28
CA GLY A 14 -22.65 6.75 -5.87
C GLY A 14 -21.94 5.40 -5.70
N MET A 15 -20.63 5.36 -5.96
CA MET A 15 -19.80 4.17 -5.79
C MET A 15 -19.74 3.73 -4.32
N ALA A 16 -19.53 4.67 -3.38
CA ALA A 16 -19.51 4.38 -1.96
C ALA A 16 -20.86 3.82 -1.46
N ARG A 17 -21.97 4.44 -1.87
CA ARG A 17 -23.32 3.95 -1.52
C ARG A 17 -23.57 2.55 -2.06
N HIS A 18 -23.14 2.27 -3.29
CA HIS A 18 -23.28 0.95 -3.88
C HIS A 18 -22.44 -0.09 -3.12
N ALA A 19 -21.19 0.24 -2.78
CA ALA A 19 -20.33 -0.63 -1.97
C ALA A 19 -20.94 -0.93 -0.59
N VAL A 20 -21.55 0.06 0.07
CA VAL A 20 -22.27 -0.14 1.35
C VAL A 20 -23.50 -1.04 1.17
N ALA A 21 -24.26 -0.89 0.08
CA ALA A 21 -25.39 -1.74 -0.21
C ALA A 21 -24.97 -3.20 -0.42
N VAL A 22 -23.90 -3.44 -1.19
CA VAL A 22 -23.31 -4.77 -1.39
C VAL A 22 -22.80 -5.33 -0.07
N PHE A 23 -22.10 -4.55 0.75
CA PHE A 23 -21.60 -5.04 2.04
C PHE A 23 -22.73 -5.47 2.99
N ARG A 24 -23.85 -4.76 3.00
CA ARG A 24 -25.01 -5.03 3.87
C ARG A 24 -25.97 -6.10 3.34
N ALA A 25 -25.95 -6.38 2.04
CA ALA A 25 -26.83 -7.38 1.45
C ALA A 25 -26.58 -8.78 2.05
N LYS A 26 -27.66 -9.52 2.30
CA LYS A 26 -27.58 -10.86 2.89
C LYS A 26 -27.09 -11.88 1.88
N GLU A 27 -27.41 -11.68 0.60
CA GLU A 27 -27.02 -12.55 -0.50
C GLU A 27 -25.54 -12.41 -0.88
N THR A 28 -24.87 -11.37 -0.39
CA THR A 28 -23.46 -11.13 -0.71
C THR A 28 -22.57 -12.18 -0.04
N PRO A 29 -21.76 -12.91 -0.84
CA PRO A 29 -20.86 -13.93 -0.32
C PRO A 29 -19.87 -13.36 0.70
N PHE A 30 -19.49 -14.18 1.69
CA PHE A 30 -18.62 -13.76 2.79
C PHE A 30 -17.27 -13.21 2.32
N TYR A 31 -16.63 -13.84 1.33
CA TYR A 31 -15.35 -13.39 0.80
C TYR A 31 -15.42 -11.97 0.20
N VAL A 32 -16.55 -11.59 -0.41
CA VAL A 32 -16.75 -10.23 -0.95
C VAL A 32 -16.79 -9.21 0.19
N LYS A 33 -17.43 -9.54 1.31
CA LYS A 33 -17.47 -8.68 2.50
C LYS A 33 -16.09 -8.50 3.10
N ILE A 34 -15.28 -9.58 3.18
CA ILE A 34 -13.89 -9.48 3.65
C ILE A 34 -13.09 -8.54 2.75
N ILE A 35 -13.14 -8.71 1.43
CA ILE A 35 -12.40 -7.87 0.48
C ILE A 35 -12.80 -6.40 0.60
N LEU A 36 -14.10 -6.12 0.72
CA LEU A 36 -14.61 -4.75 0.92
C LEU A 36 -14.15 -4.16 2.25
N ALA A 37 -14.13 -4.96 3.33
CA ALA A 37 -13.64 -4.52 4.63
C ALA A 37 -12.13 -4.22 4.60
N LEU A 38 -11.33 -5.11 4.01
CA LEU A 38 -9.89 -4.90 3.84
C LEU A 38 -9.60 -3.66 2.99
N GLY A 39 -10.33 -3.47 1.88
CA GLY A 39 -10.23 -2.28 1.05
C GLY A 39 -10.57 -1.00 1.81
N LEU A 40 -11.62 -1.02 2.65
CA LEU A 40 -11.98 0.14 3.48
C LEU A 40 -10.87 0.45 4.49
N VAL A 41 -10.36 -0.55 5.19
CA VAL A 41 -9.31 -0.32 6.18
C VAL A 41 -8.02 0.17 5.48
N TYR A 42 -7.72 -0.26 4.25
CA TYR A 42 -6.61 0.27 3.45
C TYR A 42 -6.79 1.74 3.07
N ILE A 43 -8.01 2.15 2.75
CA ILE A 43 -8.32 3.57 2.45
C ILE A 43 -8.16 4.44 3.71
N VAL A 44 -8.59 3.93 4.87
CA VAL A 44 -8.52 4.66 6.14
C VAL A 44 -7.09 4.71 6.67
N SER A 45 -6.36 3.61 6.58
CA SER A 45 -4.96 3.51 6.97
C SER A 45 -4.24 2.48 6.09
N PRO A 46 -3.55 2.94 5.03
CA PRO A 46 -2.79 2.04 4.15
C PRO A 46 -1.60 1.38 4.87
N TRP A 47 -1.18 1.93 6.02
CA TRP A 47 0.02 1.51 6.75
C TRP A 47 -0.24 0.59 7.95
N ASP A 48 -1.47 0.50 8.46
CA ASP A 48 -1.76 -0.20 9.73
C ASP A 48 -2.44 -1.59 9.54
N LEU A 49 -2.56 -2.02 8.27
CA LEU A 49 -3.15 -3.30 7.85
C LEU A 49 -2.16 -4.36 7.40
N LEU A 50 -0.89 -3.99 7.28
CA LEU A 50 0.17 -4.97 7.29
C LEU A 50 0.49 -5.15 8.76
N PRO A 51 -0.22 -6.04 9.49
CA PRO A 51 0.31 -6.46 10.75
C PRO A 51 1.72 -6.96 10.45
N GLU A 52 2.61 -6.67 11.36
CA GLU A 52 3.96 -7.22 11.47
C GLU A 52 3.97 -8.78 11.50
N ALA A 53 2.80 -9.42 11.28
CA ALA A 53 2.52 -10.83 11.12
C ALA A 53 2.78 -11.41 9.70
N LEU A 54 3.30 -10.63 8.75
CA LEU A 54 3.99 -11.16 7.56
C LEU A 54 5.51 -11.12 7.78
N PRO A 55 6.08 -12.03 8.61
CA PRO A 55 7.52 -12.04 8.87
C PRO A 55 8.37 -12.23 7.60
N VAL A 56 7.76 -12.66 6.48
CA VAL A 56 8.46 -12.90 5.21
C VAL A 56 8.62 -11.63 4.36
N VAL A 57 7.71 -10.65 4.46
CA VAL A 57 7.70 -9.50 3.54
C VAL A 57 8.57 -8.34 4.05
N GLY A 58 8.55 -8.08 5.36
CA GLY A 58 9.41 -7.03 5.96
C GLY A 58 10.91 -7.35 5.87
N ILE A 59 11.27 -8.62 6.03
CA ILE A 59 12.65 -9.09 5.92
C ILE A 59 13.19 -8.90 4.49
N LEU A 60 12.38 -9.19 3.48
CA LEU A 60 12.81 -9.10 2.09
C LEU A 60 13.15 -7.66 1.67
N ASP A 61 12.44 -6.66 2.21
CA ASP A 61 12.71 -5.25 1.92
C ASP A 61 14.04 -4.79 2.55
N ASP A 62 14.27 -5.13 3.82
CA ASP A 62 15.52 -4.83 4.52
C ASP A 62 16.75 -5.49 3.86
N PHE A 63 16.63 -6.75 3.44
CA PHE A 63 17.71 -7.44 2.71
C PHE A 63 17.96 -6.82 1.32
N THR A 64 16.90 -6.42 0.63
CA THR A 64 17.03 -5.77 -0.68
C THR A 64 17.72 -4.42 -0.55
N LEU A 65 17.31 -3.61 0.44
CA LEU A 65 17.93 -2.32 0.74
C LEU A 65 19.41 -2.49 1.16
N ALA A 66 19.72 -3.44 2.03
CA ALA A 66 21.08 -3.74 2.45
C ALA A 66 21.97 -4.18 1.27
N ALA A 67 21.48 -5.08 0.41
CA ALA A 67 22.22 -5.52 -0.78
C ALA A 67 22.47 -4.37 -1.75
N LEU A 68 21.48 -3.50 -1.96
CA LEU A 68 21.62 -2.32 -2.81
C LEU A 68 22.65 -1.33 -2.26
N LEU A 69 22.62 -1.07 -0.95
CA LEU A 69 23.57 -0.17 -0.29
C LEU A 69 24.99 -0.71 -0.36
N ILE A 70 25.19 -2.02 -0.16
CA ILE A 70 26.51 -2.66 -0.29
C ILE A 70 27.00 -2.58 -1.75
N ALA A 71 26.13 -2.89 -2.72
CA ALA A 71 26.48 -2.80 -4.13
C ALA A 71 26.85 -1.36 -4.54
N TRP A 72 26.14 -0.37 -4.02
CA TRP A 72 26.45 1.05 -4.22
C TRP A 72 27.77 1.45 -3.54
N ALA A 73 27.98 1.05 -2.29
CA ALA A 73 29.21 1.33 -1.53
C ALA A 73 30.45 0.73 -2.20
N ASN A 74 30.34 -0.48 -2.76
CA ASN A 74 31.42 -1.12 -3.53
C ASN A 74 31.82 -0.35 -4.80
N GLY A 75 30.97 0.57 -5.28
CA GLY A 75 31.29 1.47 -6.38
C GLY A 75 32.28 2.57 -6.01
N PHE A 76 32.50 2.82 -4.71
CA PHE A 76 33.48 3.80 -4.24
C PHE A 76 34.81 3.12 -3.97
N ARG A 77 35.85 3.59 -4.64
CA ARG A 77 37.23 3.27 -4.24
C ARG A 77 37.56 4.12 -3.03
N LEU A 78 38.05 3.47 -1.97
CA LEU A 78 38.72 4.19 -0.90
C LEU A 78 39.87 4.99 -1.53
N PRO A 79 40.05 6.28 -1.18
CA PRO A 79 41.26 7.01 -1.54
C PRO A 79 42.46 6.16 -1.09
N ASN A 80 43.42 5.91 -1.98
CA ASN A 80 44.56 5.06 -1.68
C ASN A 80 45.20 5.53 -0.37
N GLU A 81 45.30 4.63 0.61
CA GLU A 81 45.98 4.87 1.88
C GLU A 81 47.50 4.74 1.70
N ASP A 82 48.00 5.34 0.61
CA ASP A 82 49.39 5.34 0.15
C ASP A 82 49.81 6.76 -0.29
N ASP A 83 49.23 7.80 0.31
CA ASP A 83 49.86 9.13 0.28
C ASP A 83 50.79 9.20 1.52
N PRO A 84 52.11 9.04 1.35
CA PRO A 84 53.08 9.02 2.45
C PRO A 84 53.21 10.36 3.19
#